data_AF-A0A645G0X4-F1
#
_entry.id   AF-A0A645G0X4-F1
#
_cell.length_a   1.000
_cell.length_b   1.000
_cell.length_c   1.000
_cell.angle_alpha   90.00
_cell.angle_beta   90.00
_cell.angle_gamma   90.00
#
_symmetry.space_group_name_H-M   'P 1'
#
loop_
_entity.id
_entity.type
_entity.pdbx_description
1 polymer ?
#
loop_
_entity_poly.entity_id
_entity_poly.type
_entity_poly.pdbx_seq_one_letter_code
_entity_poly.pdbx_strand_id
1 'polypeptide(L)'
;MNIIQGASNKITSGQLSVTLYQTEAVTDKVKPLAIRAGIYTKQGVLISDSRELLFDFTSENARDRDMKVRFMFNNSPEAMKTQQVELQLEIPIENTNKWKPYASHTYLLQRQMVTDF
;
A
#
# COMPACT_ATOMS: atom_id res chain seq x y z
N MET A 1 12.51 1.63 2.55
CA MET A 1 11.58 1.97 1.45
C MET A 1 10.80 3.22 1.79
N ASN A 2 10.41 3.99 0.77
CA ASN A 2 9.58 5.18 0.97
C ASN A 2 8.30 5.09 0.14
N ILE A 3 7.22 5.68 0.64
CA ILE A 3 5.90 5.69 0.00
C ILE A 3 5.71 7.07 -0.63
N ILE A 4 5.71 7.13 -1.96
CA ILE A 4 5.35 8.32 -2.69
C ILE A 4 3.83 8.31 -2.87
N GLN A 5 3.18 9.23 -2.17
CA GLN A 5 1.75 9.48 -2.30
C GLN A 5 1.51 10.74 -3.13
N GLY A 6 0.36 10.81 -3.79
CA GLY A 6 -0.08 12.04 -4.44
C GLY A 6 -0.20 13.17 -3.40
N ALA A 7 -0.27 14.43 -3.87
CA ALA A 7 -0.30 15.64 -3.03
C ALA A 7 -1.47 15.73 -2.02
N SER A 8 -2.30 14.69 -1.88
CA SER A 8 -3.46 14.66 -0.99
C SER A 8 -3.61 13.28 -0.36
N ASN A 9 -3.62 13.21 0.98
CA ASN A 9 -3.90 11.98 1.74
C ASN A 9 -5.41 11.62 1.76
N LYS A 10 -6.21 12.17 0.83
CA LYS A 10 -7.65 11.96 0.76
C LYS A 10 -7.99 11.03 -0.40
N ILE A 11 -8.79 10.01 -0.11
CA ILE A 11 -9.23 9.01 -1.07
C ILE A 11 -10.70 9.27 -1.37
N THR A 12 -10.97 9.92 -2.49
CA THR A 12 -12.34 10.23 -2.93
C THR A 12 -12.90 9.20 -3.92
N SER A 13 -12.01 8.39 -4.51
CA SER A 13 -12.34 7.37 -5.51
C SER A 13 -12.44 5.97 -4.91
N GLY A 14 -13.04 5.04 -5.66
CA GLY A 14 -13.07 3.61 -5.30
C GLY A 14 -11.74 2.86 -5.47
N GLN A 15 -10.65 3.59 -5.65
CA GLN A 15 -9.31 3.04 -5.80
C GLN A 15 -8.28 4.00 -5.22
N LEU A 16 -7.19 3.46 -4.70
CA LEU A 16 -6.00 4.20 -4.28
C LEU A 16 -4.85 3.78 -5.18
N SER A 17 -4.12 4.74 -5.75
CA SER A 17 -2.86 4.46 -6.44
C SER A 17 -1.72 5.10 -5.66
N VAL A 18 -0.78 4.28 -5.21
CA VAL A 18 0.44 4.74 -4.53
C VAL A 18 1.64 4.30 -5.34
N THR A 19 2.72 5.05 -5.27
CA THR A 19 3.99 4.65 -5.86
C THR A 19 4.95 4.30 -4.74
N LEU A 20 5.36 3.05 -4.68
CA LEU A 20 6.36 2.58 -3.73
C LEU A 20 7.73 2.74 -4.37
N TYR A 21 8.63 3.43 -3.67
CA TYR A 21 9.99 3.67 -4.15
C TYR A 21 11.01 2.98 -3.25
N GLN A 22 11.88 2.20 -3.88
CA GLN A 22 13.01 1.58 -3.22
C GLN A 22 14.19 2.56 -3.18
N THR A 23 14.42 3.11 -1.99
CA THR A 23 15.48 4.08 -1.72
C THR A 23 16.89 3.53 -1.92
N GLU A 24 17.10 2.24 -1.65
CA GLU A 24 18.40 1.57 -1.77
C GLU A 24 18.35 0.52 -2.88
N ALA A 25 19.32 0.50 -3.80
CA ALA A 25 19.38 -0.53 -4.86
C ALA A 25 19.59 -1.93 -4.25
N VAL A 26 18.96 -2.96 -4.84
CA VAL A 26 19.32 -4.35 -4.54
C VAL A 26 20.76 -4.55 -5.04
N THR A 27 21.65 -4.95 -4.13
CA THR A 27 23.05 -5.27 -4.41
C THR A 27 23.37 -6.61 -3.76
N ASP A 28 24.56 -7.16 -3.96
CA ASP A 28 24.97 -8.42 -3.30
C ASP A 28 24.80 -8.38 -1.75
N LYS A 29 24.81 -7.17 -1.16
CA LYS A 29 24.54 -6.92 0.27
C LYS A 29 23.06 -6.69 0.60
N VAL A 30 22.26 -6.23 -0.36
CA VAL A 30 20.85 -5.86 -0.18
C VAL A 30 20.00 -6.92 -0.87
N LYS A 31 19.42 -7.82 -0.08
CA LYS A 31 18.57 -8.92 -0.58
C LYS A 31 17.25 -8.39 -1.17
N PRO A 32 16.64 -9.14 -2.11
CA PRO A 32 15.29 -8.84 -2.58
C PRO A 32 14.31 -8.82 -1.40
N LEU A 33 13.42 -7.84 -1.37
CA LEU A 33 12.47 -7.64 -0.28
C LEU A 33 11.04 -7.87 -0.79
N ALA A 34 10.40 -8.93 -0.29
CA ALA A 34 8.98 -9.11 -0.50
C ALA A 34 8.20 -8.21 0.47
N ILE A 35 7.25 -7.44 -0.06
CA ILE A 35 6.36 -6.58 0.72
C ILE A 35 4.93 -6.92 0.37
N ARG A 36 4.09 -7.05 1.40
CA ARG A 36 2.64 -7.09 1.26
C ARG A 36 2.07 -5.73 1.63
N ALA A 37 1.32 -5.15 0.70
CA ALA A 37 0.67 -3.87 0.90
C ALA A 37 -0.85 -4.04 0.91
N GLY A 38 -1.54 -3.40 1.84
CA GLY A 38 -3.00 -3.44 1.94
C GLY A 38 -3.55 -2.26 2.73
N ILE A 39 -4.81 -1.92 2.51
CA ILE A 39 -5.47 -0.81 3.20
C ILE A 39 -6.40 -1.37 4.27
N TYR A 40 -6.10 -1.00 5.51
CA TYR A 40 -6.80 -1.45 6.69
C TYR A 40 -7.53 -0.28 7.34
N THR A 41 -8.65 -0.55 8.00
CA THR A 41 -9.30 0.45 8.86
C THR A 41 -8.53 0.61 10.17
N LYS A 42 -8.86 1.64 10.96
CA LYS A 42 -8.36 1.74 12.35
C LYS A 42 -8.64 0.52 13.23
N GLN A 43 -9.60 -0.32 12.84
CA GLN A 43 -9.96 -1.56 13.54
C GLN A 43 -9.16 -2.78 13.03
N GLY A 44 -8.24 -2.59 12.07
CA GLY A 44 -7.46 -3.67 11.46
C GLY A 44 -8.22 -4.47 10.40
N VAL A 45 -9.36 -3.97 9.90
CA VAL A 45 -10.12 -4.66 8.86
C VAL A 45 -9.63 -4.26 7.47
N LEU A 46 -9.27 -5.25 6.66
CA LEU A 46 -8.86 -5.05 5.27
C LEU A 46 -10.06 -4.62 4.41
N ILE A 47 -9.99 -3.44 3.82
CA ILE A 47 -11.04 -2.85 2.98
C ILE A 47 -10.64 -2.70 1.51
N SER A 48 -9.42 -3.14 1.18
CA SER A 48 -8.91 -3.19 -0.18
C SER A 48 -8.37 -4.57 -0.50
N ASP A 49 -8.02 -4.83 -1.75
CA ASP A 49 -7.16 -5.96 -2.07
C ASP A 49 -5.78 -5.80 -1.41
N SER A 50 -5.16 -6.92 -1.04
CA SER A 50 -3.75 -6.95 -0.64
C SER A 50 -2.88 -7.31 -1.84
N ARG A 51 -1.79 -6.58 -2.06
CA ARG A 51 -0.84 -6.85 -3.13
C ARG A 51 0.50 -7.25 -2.54
N GLU A 52 0.96 -8.44 -2.90
CA GLU A 52 2.33 -8.88 -2.65
C GLU A 52 3.21 -8.40 -3.80
N LEU A 53 4.30 -7.74 -3.44
CA LEU A 53 5.21 -7.05 -4.33
C LEU A 53 6.60 -7.54 -4.01
N LEU A 54 7.31 -8.04 -5.01
CA LEU A 54 8.71 -8.41 -4.88
C LEU A 54 9.55 -7.25 -5.38
N PHE A 55 10.40 -6.72 -4.50
CA PHE A 55 11.37 -5.71 -4.85
C PHE A 55 12.74 -6.37 -5.05
N ASP A 56 12.99 -6.86 -6.26
CA ASP A 56 14.24 -7.48 -6.69
C ASP A 56 15.04 -6.59 -7.68
N PHE A 57 14.68 -5.30 -7.78
CA PHE A 57 15.30 -4.38 -8.74
C PHE A 57 16.80 -4.17 -8.48
N THR A 58 17.62 -4.76 -9.35
CA THR A 58 19.08 -4.57 -9.39
C THR A 58 19.51 -3.27 -10.09
N SER A 59 18.56 -2.53 -10.69
CA SER A 59 18.83 -1.29 -11.42
C SER A 59 19.35 -0.19 -10.49
N GLU A 60 20.49 0.43 -10.82
CA GLU A 60 20.99 1.62 -10.12
C GLU A 60 20.12 2.87 -10.35
N ASN A 61 19.35 2.90 -11.44
CA ASN A 61 18.45 4.00 -11.77
C ASN A 61 17.21 4.03 -10.86
N ALA A 62 17.10 5.08 -10.04
CA ALA A 62 15.97 5.32 -9.16
C ALA A 62 14.61 5.34 -9.89
N ARG A 63 14.56 5.87 -11.11
CA ARG A 63 13.33 5.89 -11.94
C ARG A 63 12.85 4.51 -12.39
N ASP A 64 13.72 3.51 -12.35
CA ASP A 64 13.36 2.13 -12.67
C ASP A 64 12.95 1.35 -11.40
N ARG A 65 13.14 1.95 -10.21
CA ARG A 65 12.85 1.36 -8.90
C ARG A 65 11.57 1.91 -8.25
N ASP A 66 10.66 2.44 -9.06
CA ASP A 66 9.33 2.82 -8.61
C ASP A 66 8.28 1.82 -9.09
N MET A 67 7.52 1.28 -8.14
CA MET A 67 6.40 0.40 -8.43
C MET A 67 5.11 1.14 -8.14
N LYS A 68 4.34 1.40 -9.18
CA LYS A 68 2.99 1.92 -9.02
C LYS A 68 2.05 0.79 -8.66
N VAL A 69 1.45 0.90 -7.48
CA VAL A 69 0.52 -0.09 -6.92
C VAL A 69 -0.86 0.55 -6.86
N ARG A 70 -1.83 -0.12 -7.46
CA ARG A 70 -3.24 0.27 -7.38
C ARG A 70 -3.99 -0.71 -6.48
N PHE A 71 -4.59 -0.18 -5.43
CA PHE A 71 -5.54 -0.87 -4.56
C PHE A 71 -6.95 -0.54 -5.01
N MET A 72 -7.77 -1.56 -5.19
CA MET A 72 -9.21 -1.39 -5.38
C MET A 72 -9.88 -1.58 -4.03
N PHE A 73 -10.79 -0.67 -3.69
CA PHE A 73 -11.61 -0.84 -2.49
C PHE A 73 -12.73 -1.81 -2.80
N ASN A 74 -12.97 -2.75 -1.89
CA ASN A 74 -14.11 -3.64 -1.98
C ASN A 74 -15.42 -2.88 -1.71
N ASN A 75 -16.54 -3.56 -1.93
CA ASN A 75 -17.86 -3.02 -1.59
C ASN A 75 -18.26 -3.30 -0.14
N SER A 76 -17.28 -3.29 0.79
CA SER A 76 -17.58 -3.46 2.22
C SER A 76 -18.17 -2.18 2.81
N PRO A 77 -19.02 -2.27 3.83
CA PRO A 77 -19.61 -1.09 4.46
C PRO A 77 -18.53 -0.16 5.05
N GLU A 78 -17.41 -0.70 5.53
CA GLU A 78 -16.25 0.12 5.90
C GLU A 78 -15.66 0.89 4.71
N ALA A 79 -15.52 0.25 3.55
CA ALA A 79 -14.99 0.87 2.34
C ALA A 79 -15.91 1.94 1.71
N MET A 80 -17.15 2.04 2.19
CA MET A 80 -18.15 3.04 1.76
C MET A 80 -18.31 4.20 2.76
N LYS A 81 -17.80 4.06 3.99
CA LYS A 81 -17.88 5.10 5.00
C LYS A 81 -16.74 6.10 4.88
N THR A 82 -17.03 7.36 5.20
CA THR A 82 -15.98 8.35 5.40
C THR A 82 -15.25 8.05 6.70
N GLN A 83 -14.02 7.57 6.62
CA GLN A 83 -13.23 7.21 7.79
C GLN A 83 -11.73 7.30 7.54
N GLN A 84 -10.95 7.32 8.63
CA GLN A 84 -9.51 7.18 8.54
C GLN A 84 -9.15 5.71 8.33
N VAL A 85 -8.29 5.49 7.33
CA VAL A 85 -7.77 4.18 6.93
C VAL A 85 -6.26 4.26 6.87
N GLU A 86 -5.59 3.13 6.90
CA GLU A 86 -4.14 3.06 6.94
C GLU A 86 -3.65 2.07 5.89
N LEU A 87 -2.79 2.55 5.00
CA LEU A 87 -2.00 1.68 4.13
C LEU A 87 -0.91 1.05 4.99
N GLN A 88 -0.98 -0.24 5.21
CA GLN A 88 0.08 -0.98 5.89
C GLN A 88 0.94 -1.71 4.85
N LEU A 89 2.25 -1.57 5.01
CA LEU A 89 3.27 -2.35 4.35
C LEU A 89 3.82 -3.34 5.35
N GLU A 90 3.79 -4.61 4.99
CA GLU A 90 4.25 -5.71 5.82
C GLU A 90 5.34 -6.48 5.09
N ILE A 91 6.32 -7.01 5.82
CA ILE A 91 7.38 -7.87 5.27
C ILE A 91 7.28 -9.27 5.88
N PRO A 92 7.60 -10.33 5.13
CA PRO A 92 7.57 -11.67 5.67
C PRO A 92 8.66 -11.80 6.74
N ILE A 93 8.33 -12.50 7.81
CA ILE A 93 9.28 -12.81 8.87
C ILE A 93 10.03 -14.08 8.46
N GLU A 94 11.35 -13.99 8.34
CA GLU A 94 12.22 -15.13 8.00
C GLU A 94 11.88 -16.35 8.87
N ASN A 95 11.81 -17.53 8.23
CA ASN A 95 11.44 -18.80 8.86
C ASN A 95 9.99 -18.89 9.38
N THR A 96 9.09 -18.01 8.94
CA THR A 96 7.67 -18.11 9.28
C THR A 96 6.76 -17.73 8.12
N ASN A 97 5.51 -18.19 8.15
CA ASN A 97 4.45 -17.73 7.23
C ASN A 97 3.73 -16.48 7.75
N LYS A 98 4.37 -15.72 8.64
CA LYS A 98 3.82 -14.51 9.24
C LYS A 98 4.41 -13.27 8.57
N TRP A 99 3.60 -12.23 8.55
CA TRP A 99 3.97 -10.90 8.09
C TRP A 99 4.12 -9.99 9.30
N LYS A 100 5.12 -9.10 9.28
CA LYS A 100 5.28 -8.06 10.30
C LYS A 100 5.08 -6.69 9.66
N PRO A 101 4.44 -5.74 10.37
CA PRO A 101 4.35 -4.36 9.91
C PRO A 101 5.76 -3.78 9.74
N TYR A 102 6.00 -3.18 8.58
CA TYR A 102 7.25 -2.51 8.22
C TYR A 102 7.08 -0.99 8.21
N ALA A 103 6.03 -0.51 7.55
CA ALA A 103 5.67 0.90 7.51
C ALA A 103 4.17 1.04 7.34
N SER A 104 3.60 2.13 7.81
CA SER A 104 2.19 2.42 7.58
C SER A 104 1.94 3.89 7.33
N HIS A 105 0.86 4.18 6.62
CA HIS A 105 0.52 5.55 6.23
C HIS A 105 -0.97 5.80 6.29
N THR A 106 -1.37 6.83 7.02
CA THR A 106 -2.78 7.16 7.21
C THR A 106 -3.35 7.97 6.04
N TYR A 107 -4.54 7.57 5.60
CA TYR A 107 -5.35 8.23 4.59
C TYR A 107 -6.75 8.51 5.14
N LEU A 108 -7.40 9.54 4.59
CA LEU A 108 -8.81 9.82 4.82
C LEU A 108 -9.62 9.26 3.65
N LEU A 109 -10.36 8.19 3.87
CA LEU A 109 -11.35 7.70 2.92
C LEU A 109 -12.56 8.61 2.98
N GLN A 110 -12.88 9.26 1.86
CA GLN A 110 -14.00 10.18 1.72
C GLN A 110 -14.65 9.98 0.34
N ARG A 111 -15.17 8.77 0.11
CA ARG A 111 -15.94 8.47 -1.10
C ARG A 111 -17.30 9.16 -0.97
N GLN A 112 -17.62 10.05 -1.91
CA GLN A 112 -19.01 10.46 -2.06
C GLN A 112 -19.78 9.23 -2.55
N MET A 113 -20.83 8.85 -1.81
CA MET A 113 -21.91 8.09 -2.43
C MET A 113 -22.34 8.89 -3.66
N VAL A 114 -22.14 8.34 -4.85
CA VAL A 114 -22.98 8.71 -5.98
C VAL A 114 -24.37 8.21 -5.61
N THR A 115 -25.13 9.07 -4.96
CA THR A 115 -26.56 8.87 -4.76
C THR A 115 -27.19 9.06 -6.14
N ASP A 116 -27.27 7.99 -6.92
CA ASP A 116 -28.19 7.91 -8.04
C ASP A 116 -29.57 7.65 -7.42
N PHE A 117 -30.41 8.69 -7.41
CA PHE A 117 -31.80 8.64 -6.94
C PHE A 117 -32.71 9.11 -8.06
#